data_AF-A0A3D6ED25-F1
#
_entry.id   AF-A0A3D6ED25-F1
#
_cell.length_a   1.000
_cell.length_b   1.000
_cell.length_c   1.000
_cell.angle_alpha   90.00
_cell.angle_beta   90.00
_cell.angle_gamma   90.00
#
_symmetry.space_group_name_H-M   'P 1'
#
loop_
_entity.id
_entity.type
_entity.pdbx_description
1 polymer ?
#
loop_
_entity_poly.entity_id
_entity_poly.type
_entity_poly.pdbx_seq_one_letter_code
_entity_poly.pdbx_strand_id
1 'polypeptide(L)'
;MKRLALTLLALCLTLGAKAQDPKFHVYLCFGQSNMEGAARPEHVDSVGISDRYLTMAAVDYKDGSRVKGQWYKALPPLCRYENGMTPADYFGRTMIENLPPDHRVGVINVAIGGIKIEGFMKDKIAEYAQTTQDWMKPMLKQYDNDPYARLVEMAKIAQKDGVIEGILMH
;
A
#
# COMPACT_ATOMS: atom_id res chain seq x y z
N MET A 1 33.06 -34.74 8.64
CA MET A 1 32.97 -33.71 7.56
C MET A 1 31.54 -33.42 7.11
N LYS A 2 30.72 -34.40 6.69
CA LYS A 2 29.31 -34.17 6.26
C LYS A 2 28.42 -33.51 7.32
N ARG A 3 28.56 -33.90 8.60
CA ARG A 3 27.79 -33.29 9.72
C ARG A 3 28.17 -31.83 9.98
N LEU A 4 29.45 -31.48 9.80
CA LEU A 4 29.98 -30.12 9.97
C LEU A 4 29.55 -29.20 8.83
N ALA A 5 29.51 -29.73 7.59
CA ALA A 5 29.01 -29.01 6.42
C ALA A 5 27.49 -28.72 6.52
N LEU A 6 26.70 -29.66 7.06
CA LEU A 6 25.27 -29.45 7.33
C LEU A 6 25.02 -28.38 8.41
N THR A 7 25.87 -28.30 9.44
CA THR A 7 25.72 -27.30 10.52
C THR A 7 26.10 -25.90 10.04
N LEU A 8 27.17 -25.77 9.24
CA LEU A 8 27.52 -24.48 8.62
C LEU A 8 26.42 -23.97 7.69
N LEU A 9 25.80 -24.87 6.90
CA LEU A 9 24.74 -24.48 5.96
C LEU A 9 23.48 -23.97 6.69
N ALA A 10 23.11 -24.59 7.81
CA ALA A 10 21.99 -24.14 8.65
C ALA A 10 22.26 -22.77 9.30
N LEU A 11 23.50 -22.49 9.72
CA LEU A 11 23.90 -21.22 10.33
C LEU A 11 23.94 -20.07 9.29
N CYS A 12 24.32 -20.37 8.05
CA CYS A 12 24.26 -19.41 6.95
C CYS A 12 22.81 -19.05 6.55
N LEU A 13 21.87 -20.00 6.65
CA LEU A 13 20.44 -19.75 6.37
C LEU A 13 19.79 -18.85 7.42
N THR A 14 20.22 -18.90 8.69
CA THR A 14 19.69 -18.03 9.75
C THR A 14 20.17 -16.58 9.67
N LEU A 15 21.31 -16.32 9.02
CA LEU A 15 21.87 -14.97 8.86
C LEU A 15 21.16 -14.15 7.77
N GLY A 16 20.34 -14.78 6.92
CA GLY A 16 19.60 -14.13 5.83
C GLY A 16 18.15 -13.77 6.16
N ALA A 17 17.63 -14.21 7.31
CA ALA A 17 16.27 -13.88 7.73
C ALA A 17 16.25 -12.47 8.35
N LYS A 18 15.93 -11.46 7.55
CA LYS A 18 15.54 -10.15 8.12
C LYS A 18 14.19 -10.32 8.79
N ALA A 19 14.17 -10.24 10.12
CA ALA A 19 12.93 -10.10 10.86
C ALA A 19 12.24 -8.79 10.44
N GLN A 20 10.90 -8.82 10.39
CA GLN A 20 10.07 -7.64 10.20
C GLN A 20 10.44 -6.59 11.26
N ASP A 21 10.50 -5.31 10.92
CA ASP A 21 10.65 -4.25 11.91
C ASP A 21 9.33 -4.09 12.68
N PRO A 22 9.25 -4.49 13.97
CA PRO A 22 8.01 -4.39 14.73
C PRO A 22 7.60 -2.93 15.00
N LYS A 23 8.47 -1.96 14.71
CA LYS A 23 8.19 -0.52 14.86
C LYS A 23 7.75 0.12 13.55
N PHE A 24 7.61 -0.66 12.48
CA PHE A 24 7.05 -0.18 11.22
C PHE A 24 5.63 -0.71 11.04
N HIS A 25 4.66 0.14 11.35
CA HIS A 25 3.23 -0.15 11.35
C HIS A 25 2.64 0.09 9.96
N VAL A 26 2.15 -0.95 9.30
CA VAL A 26 1.61 -0.86 7.95
C VAL A 26 0.09 -1.05 7.94
N TYR A 27 -0.60 -0.18 7.23
CA TYR A 27 -2.05 -0.20 7.07
C TYR A 27 -2.44 -0.37 5.60
N LEU A 28 -3.37 -1.29 5.35
CA LEU A 28 -3.92 -1.55 4.03
C LEU A 28 -5.17 -0.70 3.82
N CYS A 29 -5.21 0.09 2.77
CA CYS A 29 -6.32 0.98 2.45
C CYS A 29 -7.01 0.51 1.17
N PHE A 30 -8.33 0.38 1.18
CA PHE A 30 -9.09 0.04 -0.02
C PHE A 30 -10.53 0.54 0.03
N GLY A 31 -11.20 0.53 -1.11
CA GLY A 31 -12.62 0.89 -1.23
C GLY A 31 -12.90 1.75 -2.46
N GLN A 32 -13.81 2.71 -2.32
CA GLN A 32 -14.32 3.52 -3.42
C GLN A 32 -13.73 4.95 -3.46
N SER A 33 -14.48 5.92 -4.00
CA SER A 33 -13.99 7.27 -4.33
C SER A 33 -13.41 8.05 -3.16
N ASN A 34 -13.96 7.88 -1.96
CA ASN A 34 -13.48 8.60 -0.79
C ASN A 34 -12.14 8.06 -0.30
N MET A 35 -11.91 6.73 -0.37
CA MET A 35 -10.58 6.17 -0.11
C MET A 35 -9.60 6.47 -1.25
N GLU A 36 -10.06 6.46 -2.49
CA GLU A 36 -9.24 6.79 -3.66
C GLU A 36 -8.73 8.23 -3.60
N GLY A 37 -9.58 9.15 -3.16
CA GLY A 37 -9.26 10.55 -2.93
C GLY A 37 -9.63 11.46 -4.11
N ALA A 38 -10.54 12.40 -3.84
CA ALA A 38 -11.05 13.36 -4.83
C ALA A 38 -10.69 14.82 -4.52
N ALA A 39 -10.24 15.11 -3.29
CA ALA A 39 -9.91 16.48 -2.90
C ALA A 39 -8.55 16.88 -3.50
N ARG A 40 -8.49 18.03 -4.16
CA ARG A 40 -7.26 18.53 -4.79
C ARG A 40 -6.23 18.88 -3.70
N PRO A 41 -5.01 18.30 -3.72
CA PRO A 41 -3.97 18.67 -2.78
C PRO A 41 -3.53 20.12 -2.98
N GLU A 42 -3.33 20.83 -1.88
CA GLU A 42 -2.73 22.17 -1.85
C GLU A 42 -1.28 22.10 -1.36
N HIS A 43 -0.55 23.23 -1.45
CA HIS A 43 0.83 23.28 -0.98
C HIS A 43 0.94 22.89 0.50
N VAL A 44 0.00 23.35 1.33
CA VAL A 44 -0.04 23.06 2.77
C VAL A 44 -0.13 21.56 3.05
N ASP A 45 -0.77 20.79 2.17
CA ASP A 45 -0.90 19.34 2.33
C ASP A 45 0.41 18.59 2.10
N SER A 46 1.46 19.25 1.59
CA SER A 46 2.78 18.65 1.37
C SER A 46 3.86 19.15 2.34
N VAL A 47 3.52 20.14 3.20
CA VAL A 47 4.46 20.75 4.15
C VAL A 47 4.50 19.95 5.45
N GLY A 48 5.70 19.78 6.02
CA GLY A 48 5.85 19.23 7.37
C GLY A 48 5.58 17.72 7.51
N ILE A 49 5.37 17.00 6.41
CA ILE A 49 5.20 15.55 6.46
C ILE A 49 6.49 14.91 6.99
N SER A 50 6.37 14.05 7.99
CA SER A 50 7.50 13.33 8.59
C SER A 50 8.06 12.29 7.62
N ASP A 51 9.37 12.08 7.62
CA ASP A 51 10.01 10.97 6.88
C ASP A 51 9.66 9.59 7.48
N ARG A 52 9.02 9.57 8.66
CA ARG A 52 8.48 8.36 9.29
C ARG A 52 7.13 7.94 8.70
N TYR A 53 6.47 8.82 7.94
CA TYR A 53 5.22 8.49 7.26
C TYR A 53 5.45 8.14 5.79
N LEU A 54 5.20 6.89 5.44
CA LEU A 54 5.51 6.29 4.15
C LEU A 54 4.25 5.79 3.43
N THR A 55 4.32 5.77 2.11
CA THR A 55 3.34 5.12 1.23
C THR A 55 4.04 4.15 0.29
N MET A 56 3.50 2.95 0.15
CA MET A 56 3.94 2.02 -0.90
C MET A 56 3.09 2.25 -2.14
N ALA A 57 3.75 2.54 -3.26
CA ALA A 57 3.04 2.70 -4.52
C ALA A 57 2.44 1.35 -4.97
N ALA A 58 1.12 1.31 -5.13
CA ALA A 58 0.44 0.11 -5.61
C ALA A 58 0.46 -0.03 -7.14
N VAL A 59 0.90 1.00 -7.87
CA VAL A 59 1.06 1.06 -9.34
C VAL A 59 2.31 1.87 -9.67
N ASP A 60 2.84 1.71 -10.87
CA ASP A 60 3.81 2.66 -11.40
C ASP A 60 3.12 4.00 -11.68
N TYR A 61 3.73 5.09 -11.25
CA TYR A 61 3.22 6.44 -11.53
C TYR A 61 3.57 6.83 -12.96
N LYS A 62 2.64 7.50 -13.64
CA LYS A 62 2.77 7.86 -15.06
C LYS A 62 3.95 8.79 -15.34
N ASP A 63 4.37 9.58 -14.36
CA ASP A 63 5.52 10.49 -14.44
C ASP A 63 6.84 9.86 -13.99
N GLY A 64 6.82 8.58 -13.57
CA GLY A 64 8.00 7.86 -13.08
C GLY A 64 8.44 8.24 -11.66
N SER A 65 7.71 9.12 -10.95
CA SER A 65 8.06 9.54 -9.60
C SER A 65 7.94 8.42 -8.56
N ARG A 66 7.10 7.40 -8.84
CA ARG A 66 6.93 6.21 -8.00
C ARG A 66 6.85 4.94 -8.83
N VAL A 67 7.43 3.86 -8.30
CA VAL A 67 7.47 2.53 -8.87
C VAL A 67 6.72 1.56 -7.95
N LYS A 68 5.92 0.66 -8.54
CA LYS A 68 5.11 -0.31 -7.80
C LYS A 68 5.96 -1.10 -6.80
N GLY A 69 5.48 -1.22 -5.56
CA GLY A 69 6.11 -2.00 -4.50
C GLY A 69 7.26 -1.30 -3.78
N GLN A 70 7.58 -0.04 -4.12
CA GLN A 70 8.59 0.76 -3.42
C GLN A 70 7.94 1.72 -2.41
N TRP A 71 8.66 2.01 -1.34
CA TRP A 71 8.26 2.96 -0.30
C TRP A 71 8.71 4.38 -0.64
N TYR A 72 7.82 5.35 -0.41
CA TYR A 72 8.08 6.78 -0.59
C TYR A 72 7.57 7.56 0.62
N LYS A 73 8.10 8.77 0.84
CA LYS A 73 7.46 9.72 1.74
C LYS A 73 6.01 9.94 1.31
N ALA A 74 5.07 9.89 2.26
CA ALA A 74 3.64 9.95 2.00
C ALA A 74 3.14 11.36 1.64
N LEU A 75 3.65 11.91 0.54
CA LEU A 75 3.14 13.12 -0.11
C LEU A 75 1.90 12.76 -0.93
N PRO A 76 0.83 13.58 -0.92
CA PRO A 76 -0.33 13.31 -1.75
C PRO A 76 0.00 13.43 -3.25
N PRO A 77 -0.69 12.68 -4.13
CA PRO A 77 -1.72 11.68 -3.81
C PRO A 77 -1.14 10.34 -3.36
N LEU A 78 -1.91 9.60 -2.55
CA LEU A 78 -1.49 8.32 -1.96
C LEU A 78 -2.05 7.08 -2.68
N CYS A 79 -3.12 7.20 -3.48
CA CYS A 79 -3.71 6.08 -4.22
C CYS A 79 -3.01 5.84 -5.57
N ARG A 80 -3.14 6.81 -6.50
CA ARG A 80 -2.47 6.81 -7.81
C ARG A 80 -2.15 8.24 -8.24
N TYR A 81 -1.34 8.36 -9.28
CA TYR A 81 -0.81 9.63 -9.77
C TYR A 81 -1.85 10.73 -10.01
N GLU A 82 -3.03 10.39 -10.53
CA GLU A 82 -4.05 11.38 -10.92
C GLU A 82 -5.12 11.62 -9.86
N ASN A 83 -4.99 10.99 -8.69
CA ASN A 83 -5.96 11.14 -7.61
C ASN A 83 -5.65 12.35 -6.72
N GLY A 84 -6.53 12.58 -5.76
CA GLY A 84 -6.39 13.63 -4.76
C GLY A 84 -5.96 13.11 -3.39
N MET A 85 -6.30 13.91 -2.38
CA MET A 85 -6.18 13.59 -0.96
C MET A 85 -7.18 12.51 -0.56
N THR A 86 -6.75 11.61 0.32
CA THR A 86 -7.52 10.50 0.90
C THR A 86 -7.52 10.62 2.43
N PRO A 87 -8.49 10.02 3.16
CA PRO A 87 -8.44 9.92 4.62
C PRO A 87 -7.11 9.36 5.16
N ALA A 88 -6.41 8.53 4.38
CA ALA A 88 -5.10 8.01 4.76
C ALA A 88 -4.07 9.12 5.00
N ASP A 89 -4.14 10.26 4.29
CA ASP A 89 -3.21 11.38 4.44
C ASP A 89 -3.13 11.88 5.88
N TYR A 90 -4.28 12.11 6.52
CA TYR A 90 -4.34 12.61 7.89
C TYR A 90 -4.26 11.49 8.93
N PHE A 91 -4.80 10.29 8.62
CA PHE A 91 -4.63 9.12 9.48
C PHE A 91 -3.16 8.88 9.82
N GLY A 92 -2.28 8.79 8.81
CA GLY A 92 -0.86 8.50 9.04
C GLY A 92 -0.12 9.63 9.77
N ARG A 93 -0.46 10.89 9.49
CA ARG A 93 0.09 12.06 10.21
C ARG A 93 -0.25 11.99 11.70
N THR A 94 -1.53 11.78 12.02
CA THR A 94 -1.99 11.65 13.40
C THR A 94 -1.36 10.46 14.11
N MET A 95 -1.19 9.31 13.43
CA MET A 95 -0.49 8.17 14.01
C MET A 95 0.96 8.52 14.38
N ILE A 96 1.70 9.17 13.47
CA ILE A 96 3.10 9.56 13.69
C ILE A 96 3.26 10.57 14.83
N GLU A 97 2.31 11.49 15.02
CA GLU A 97 2.29 12.45 16.14
C GLU A 97 2.12 11.78 17.50
N ASN A 98 1.48 10.60 17.54
CA ASN A 98 1.13 9.91 18.78
C ASN A 98 1.98 8.66 19.05
N LEU A 99 2.86 8.29 18.12
CA LEU A 99 3.78 7.16 18.25
C LEU A 99 5.18 7.60 18.73
N PRO A 100 5.93 6.72 19.42
CA PRO A 100 7.31 7.01 19.80
C PRO A 100 8.18 7.40 18.59
N PRO A 101 9.25 8.20 18.80
CA PRO A 101 10.00 8.83 17.70
C PRO A 101 10.72 7.84 16.78
N ASP A 102 10.97 6.61 17.24
CA ASP A 102 11.61 5.53 16.48
C ASP A 102 10.60 4.62 15.73
N HIS A 103 9.31 4.93 15.80
CA HIS A 103 8.26 4.21 15.07
C HIS A 103 7.93 4.87 13.73
N ARG A 104 7.57 4.06 12.74
CA ARG A 104 7.20 4.46 11.38
C ARG A 104 5.81 3.96 11.04
N VAL A 105 5.13 4.66 10.14
CA VAL A 105 3.80 4.31 9.65
C VAL A 105 3.86 4.22 8.13
N GLY A 106 3.31 3.15 7.58
CA GLY A 106 3.20 2.88 6.16
C GLY A 106 1.75 2.70 5.76
N VAL A 107 1.35 3.25 4.61
CA VAL A 107 0.04 2.97 4.00
C VAL A 107 0.21 2.37 2.60
N ILE A 108 -0.75 1.55 2.20
CA ILE A 108 -0.85 0.98 0.86
C ILE A 108 -2.29 1.19 0.39
N ASN A 109 -2.53 1.99 -0.65
CA ASN A 109 -3.89 2.32 -1.07
C ASN A 109 -4.24 1.72 -2.44
N VAL A 110 -5.27 0.86 -2.45
CA VAL A 110 -5.88 0.27 -3.64
C VAL A 110 -7.38 0.54 -3.60
N ALA A 111 -7.80 1.70 -4.12
CA ALA A 111 -9.20 2.10 -4.15
C ALA A 111 -9.60 2.56 -5.56
N ILE A 112 -10.87 2.34 -5.94
CA ILE A 112 -11.38 2.75 -7.27
C ILE A 112 -12.71 3.49 -7.10
N GLY A 113 -12.81 4.71 -7.61
CA GLY A 113 -14.04 5.50 -7.60
C GLY A 113 -15.24 4.71 -8.15
N GLY A 114 -16.35 4.69 -7.40
CA GLY A 114 -17.59 4.00 -7.78
C GLY A 114 -17.53 2.48 -7.90
N ILE A 115 -16.43 1.85 -7.49
CA ILE A 115 -16.33 0.39 -7.45
C ILE A 115 -17.30 -0.18 -6.41
N LYS A 116 -17.92 -1.32 -6.74
CA LYS A 116 -18.71 -2.09 -5.77
C LYS A 116 -17.81 -3.07 -5.03
N ILE A 117 -18.29 -3.60 -3.91
CA ILE A 117 -17.52 -4.54 -3.08
C ILE A 117 -17.13 -5.81 -3.83
N GLU A 118 -17.92 -6.24 -4.81
CA GLU A 118 -17.65 -7.38 -5.69
C GLU A 118 -16.34 -7.21 -6.47
N GLY A 119 -15.92 -5.97 -6.71
CA GLY A 119 -14.62 -5.65 -7.29
C GLY A 119 -13.43 -6.05 -6.41
N PHE A 120 -13.64 -6.30 -5.12
CA PHE A 120 -12.62 -6.79 -4.18
C PHE A 120 -12.87 -8.23 -3.72
N MET A 121 -13.82 -8.94 -4.31
CA MET A 121 -14.12 -10.33 -3.96
C MET A 121 -13.46 -11.31 -4.95
N LYS A 122 -12.62 -12.21 -4.44
CA LYS A 122 -11.87 -13.20 -5.24
C LYS A 122 -12.72 -13.99 -6.21
N ASP A 123 -13.92 -14.37 -5.80
CA ASP A 123 -14.85 -15.20 -6.56
C ASP A 123 -15.77 -14.40 -7.50
N LYS A 124 -15.73 -13.06 -7.44
CA LYS A 124 -16.58 -12.16 -8.24
C LYS A 124 -15.81 -11.28 -9.21
N ILE A 125 -14.55 -10.95 -8.91
CA ILE A 125 -13.79 -9.94 -9.66
C ILE A 125 -13.67 -10.25 -11.16
N ALA A 126 -13.49 -11.53 -11.53
CA ALA A 126 -13.39 -11.92 -12.94
C ALA A 126 -14.65 -11.57 -13.76
N GLU A 127 -15.85 -11.76 -13.18
CA GLU A 127 -17.12 -11.39 -13.80
C GLU A 127 -17.38 -9.87 -13.70
N TYR A 128 -17.10 -9.30 -12.53
CA TYR A 128 -17.28 -7.87 -12.27
C TYR A 128 -16.46 -7.02 -13.25
N ALA A 129 -15.20 -7.36 -13.50
CA ALA A 129 -14.33 -6.64 -14.44
C ALA A 129 -14.84 -6.65 -15.89
N GLN A 130 -15.62 -7.66 -16.28
CA GLN A 130 -16.21 -7.76 -17.62
C GLN A 130 -17.51 -6.97 -17.75
N THR A 131 -18.29 -6.91 -16.66
CA THR A 131 -19.65 -6.35 -16.64
C THR A 131 -19.73 -4.93 -16.08
N THR A 132 -18.63 -4.40 -15.53
CA THR A 132 -18.58 -3.02 -15.00
C THR A 132 -18.70 -1.96 -16.10
N GLN A 133 -18.95 -0.72 -15.66
CA GLN A 133 -19.11 0.45 -16.52
C GLN A 133 -17.80 0.79 -17.24
N ASP A 134 -17.89 1.24 -18.50
CA ASP A 134 -16.71 1.42 -19.37
C ASP A 134 -15.68 2.40 -18.80
N TRP A 135 -16.11 3.44 -18.08
CA TRP A 135 -15.21 4.41 -17.46
C TRP A 135 -14.34 3.79 -16.34
N MET A 136 -14.75 2.67 -15.75
CA MET A 136 -14.01 1.99 -14.67
C MET A 136 -12.92 1.06 -15.21
N LYS A 137 -13.09 0.53 -16.41
CA LYS A 137 -12.15 -0.45 -17.02
C LYS A 137 -10.70 0.05 -17.05
N PRO A 138 -10.39 1.31 -17.39
CA PRO A 138 -9.02 1.82 -17.34
C PRO A 138 -8.42 1.88 -15.92
N MET A 139 -9.24 2.09 -14.88
CA MET A 139 -8.78 2.09 -13.49
C MET A 139 -8.51 0.68 -12.99
N LEU A 140 -9.42 -0.26 -13.28
CA LEU A 140 -9.21 -1.69 -12.98
C LEU A 140 -7.97 -2.24 -13.66
N LYS A 141 -7.71 -1.86 -14.91
CA LYS A 141 -6.54 -2.32 -15.66
C LYS A 141 -5.21 -1.93 -15.00
N GLN A 142 -5.15 -0.82 -14.27
CA GLN A 142 -3.94 -0.45 -13.50
C GLN A 142 -3.64 -1.45 -12.38
N TYR A 143 -4.66 -2.16 -11.91
CA TYR A 143 -4.58 -3.24 -10.93
C TYR A 143 -4.70 -4.63 -11.57
N ASP A 144 -4.34 -4.78 -12.85
CA ASP A 144 -4.44 -6.04 -13.60
C ASP A 144 -5.86 -6.65 -13.63
N ASN A 145 -6.87 -5.78 -13.51
CA ASN A 145 -8.29 -6.12 -13.32
C ASN A 145 -8.60 -6.89 -12.03
N ASP A 146 -7.69 -6.91 -11.05
CA ASP A 146 -7.87 -7.57 -9.76
C ASP A 146 -7.29 -6.71 -8.61
N PRO A 147 -8.04 -5.70 -8.12
CA PRO A 147 -7.56 -4.84 -7.05
C PRO A 147 -7.42 -5.58 -5.71
N TYR A 148 -8.16 -6.68 -5.49
CA TYR A 148 -7.94 -7.56 -4.34
C TYR A 148 -6.55 -8.20 -4.42
N ALA A 149 -6.21 -8.82 -5.56
CA ALA A 149 -4.91 -9.45 -5.75
C ALA A 149 -3.78 -8.42 -5.64
N ARG A 150 -3.96 -7.20 -6.16
CA ARG A 150 -2.98 -6.12 -5.98
C ARG A 150 -2.76 -5.77 -4.51
N LEU A 151 -3.83 -5.61 -3.73
CA LEU A 151 -3.71 -5.27 -2.31
C LEU A 151 -2.95 -6.36 -1.55
N VAL A 152 -3.24 -7.64 -1.84
CA VAL A 152 -2.53 -8.78 -1.26
C VAL A 152 -1.07 -8.86 -1.72
N GLU A 153 -0.78 -8.57 -2.98
CA GLU A 153 0.58 -8.51 -3.52
C GLU A 153 1.41 -7.49 -2.73
N MET A 154 0.92 -6.26 -2.60
CA MET A 154 1.61 -5.18 -1.89
C MET A 154 1.74 -5.48 -0.39
N ALA A 155 0.71 -6.06 0.24
CA ALA A 155 0.77 -6.48 1.63
C ALA A 155 1.90 -7.50 1.88
N LYS A 156 2.09 -8.48 0.99
CA LYS A 156 3.18 -9.47 1.09
C LYS A 156 4.56 -8.85 0.90
N ILE A 157 4.67 -7.79 0.07
CA ILE A 157 5.92 -7.05 -0.07
C ILE A 157 6.21 -6.29 1.23
N ALA A 158 5.24 -5.53 1.73
CA ALA A 158 5.36 -4.74 2.95
C ALA A 158 5.65 -5.59 4.21
N GLN A 159 5.12 -6.82 4.26
CA GLN A 159 5.41 -7.79 5.33
C GLN A 159 6.88 -8.24 5.39
N LYS A 160 7.74 -7.84 4.44
CA LYS A 160 9.19 -8.06 4.56
C LYS A 160 9.88 -6.96 5.36
N ASP A 161 9.23 -5.80 5.47
CA ASP A 161 9.80 -4.59 6.07
C ASP A 161 9.17 -4.27 7.43
N GLY A 162 7.85 -4.48 7.58
CA GLY A 162 7.09 -4.12 8.79
C GLY A 162 5.92 -5.06 9.08
N VAL A 163 5.06 -4.64 10.01
CA VAL A 163 3.92 -5.41 10.50
C VAL A 163 2.62 -4.83 9.94
N ILE A 164 1.77 -5.67 9.33
CA ILE A 164 0.42 -5.25 8.93
C ILE A 164 -0.45 -5.20 10.17
N GLU A 165 -0.86 -4.01 10.58
CA GLU A 165 -1.60 -3.80 11.83
C GLU A 165 -3.08 -3.52 11.64
N GLY A 166 -3.49 -3.11 10.45
CA GLY A 166 -4.87 -2.75 10.23
C GLY A 166 -5.25 -2.56 8.78
N ILE A 167 -6.55 -2.40 8.60
CA ILE A 167 -7.20 -2.21 7.32
C ILE A 167 -8.12 -0.99 7.43
N LEU A 168 -7.97 -0.04 6.52
CA LEU A 168 -8.85 1.12 6.36
C LEU A 168 -9.72 0.89 5.12
N MET A 169 -11.02 0.69 5.33
CA MET A 169 -11.97 0.46 4.24
C MET A 169 -12.96 1.61 4.15
N HIS A 170 -13.09 2.24 2.97
CA HIS A 170 -14.08 3.29 2.74
C HIS A 170 -14.63 3.28 1.31
#